data_AF-A0AAV2CCJ7-F1
#
_entry.id   AF-A0AAV2CCJ7-F1
#
_cell.length_a   1.000
_cell.length_b   1.000
_cell.length_c   1.000
_cell.angle_alpha   90.00
_cell.angle_beta   90.00
_cell.angle_gamma   90.00
#
_symmetry.space_group_name_H-M   'P 1'
#
loop_
_entity.id
_entity.type
_entity.pdbx_description
1 polymer ?
#
loop_
_entity_poly.entity_id
_entity_poly.type
_entity_poly.pdbx_seq_one_letter_code
_entity_poly.pdbx_strand_id
1 'polypeptide(L)' 'MADIPLDDYSWRKNGQKPIKGSPHPRYYKCSSVRGCPARKHVERTLDDPSMLVVTYEGDHNHNTLSIAETANLILESS' A
#
# COMPACT_ATOMS: atom_id res chain seq x y z
N MET A 1 -16.80 0.27 -6.77
CA MET A 1 -16.13 0.61 -5.50
C MET A 1 -14.73 1.05 -5.87
N ALA A 2 -14.24 2.20 -5.43
CA ALA A 2 -12.85 2.56 -5.75
C ALA A 2 -11.90 1.52 -5.15
N ASP A 3 -11.14 0.88 -6.02
CA ASP A 3 -10.11 -0.08 -5.64
C ASP A 3 -8.84 0.68 -5.25
N ILE A 4 -8.09 0.10 -4.32
CA ILE A 4 -6.82 0.67 -3.87
C ILE A 4 -5.85 0.57 -5.06
N PRO A 5 -5.13 1.64 -5.43
CA PRO A 5 -4.18 1.59 -6.53
C PRO A 5 -3.16 0.48 -6.31
N LEU A 6 -2.75 -0.16 -7.41
CA LEU A 6 -1.66 -1.13 -7.41
C LEU A 6 -0.36 -0.41 -7.00
N ASP A 7 0.37 -0.98 -6.05
CA ASP A 7 1.65 -0.47 -5.58
C ASP A 7 2.78 -1.43 -5.94
N ASP A 8 3.97 -0.89 -6.18
CA ASP A 8 5.21 -1.65 -6.42
C ASP A 8 5.76 -2.35 -5.16
N TYR A 9 5.12 -2.15 -4.00
CA TYR A 9 5.52 -2.69 -2.72
C TYR A 9 4.47 -3.65 -2.15
N SER A 10 4.94 -4.66 -1.41
CA SER A 10 4.05 -5.58 -0.71
C SER A 10 3.56 -4.95 0.60
N TRP A 11 2.24 -4.83 0.73
CA TRP A 11 1.59 -4.21 1.88
C TRP A 11 0.71 -5.22 2.63
N ARG A 12 0.86 -5.32 3.95
CA ARG A 12 -0.05 -6.11 4.81
C ARG A 12 -0.97 -5.19 5.60
N LYS A 13 -2.26 -5.52 5.63
CA LYS A 13 -3.27 -4.78 6.41
C LYS A 13 -2.94 -4.92 7.88
N ASN A 14 -2.59 -3.80 8.51
CA ASN A 14 -2.19 -3.77 9.90
C ASN A 14 -3.35 -3.20 10.74
N GLY A 15 -4.41 -3.99 10.88
CA GLY A 15 -5.61 -3.61 11.62
C GLY A 15 -6.38 -2.42 11.02
N GLN A 16 -7.59 -2.21 11.53
CA GLN A 16 -8.39 -1.02 11.24
C GLN A 16 -8.54 -0.28 12.57
N LYS A 17 -7.84 0.84 12.73
CA LYS A 17 -8.08 1.74 13.87
C LYS A 17 -9.04 2.83 13.41
N PRO A 18 -10.10 3.14 14.18
CA PRO A 18 -10.97 4.27 13.86
C PRO A 18 -10.16 5.57 13.77
N ILE A 19 -10.32 6.31 12.66
CA ILE A 19 -9.81 7.67 12.48
C ILE A 19 -10.99 8.58 12.72
N LYS A 20 -10.82 9.60 13.57
CA LYS A 20 -11.87 10.59 13.80
C LYS A 20 -12.17 11.30 12.48
N GLY A 21 -13.39 11.11 11.98
CA GLY A 21 -13.87 11.74 10.75
C GLY A 21 -13.71 10.92 9.48
N SER A 22 -13.07 9.74 9.48
CA SER A 22 -13.07 8.87 8.30
C SER A 22 -14.00 7.68 8.49
N PRO A 23 -14.99 7.45 7.60
CA PRO A 23 -15.93 6.34 7.75
C PRO A 23 -15.27 4.96 7.58
N HIS A 24 -14.07 4.85 6.97
CA HIS A 24 -13.42 3.55 6.69
C HIS A 24 -11.88 3.61 6.64
N PRO A 25 -11.19 3.78 7.78
CA PRO A 25 -9.73 3.85 7.80
C PRO A 25 -9.07 2.49 7.51
N ARG A 26 -8.07 2.43 6.63
CA ARG A 26 -7.29 1.22 6.37
C ARG A 26 -5.81 1.51 6.50
N TYR A 27 -5.14 0.80 7.40
CA TYR A 27 -3.70 0.94 7.61
C TYR A 27 -2.96 -0.26 7.06
N TYR A 28 -1.84 0.02 6.41
CA TYR A 28 -0.97 -1.00 5.87
C TYR A 28 0.47 -0.76 6.30
N LYS A 29 1.20 -1.85 6.53
CA LYS A 29 2.64 -1.82 6.75
C LYS A 29 3.32 -2.57 5.62
N CYS A 30 4.49 -2.07 5.21
CA CYS A 30 5.30 -2.78 4.24
C CYS A 30 5.64 -4.18 4.81
N SER A 31 5.54 -5.19 3.96
CA SER A 31 5.86 -6.57 4.27
C SER A 31 6.92 -7.17 3.37
N SER A 32 7.56 -6.36 2.52
CA SER A 32 8.63 -6.79 1.62
C SER A 32 9.87 -7.25 2.40
N VAL A 33 10.25 -6.53 3.47
CA VAL A 33 11.32 -6.95 4.40
C VAL A 33 10.88 -6.77 5.85
N ARG A 34 11.37 -7.65 6.73
CA ARG A 34 11.13 -7.51 8.17
C ARG A 34 11.76 -6.21 8.68
N GLY A 35 10.98 -5.43 9.41
CA GLY A 35 11.46 -4.17 10.01
C GLY A 35 11.45 -2.97 9.07
N CYS A 36 10.87 -3.07 7.86
CA CYS A 36 10.66 -1.91 7.01
C CYS A 36 9.82 -0.85 7.74
N PRO A 37 10.28 0.41 7.84
CA PRO A 37 9.54 1.45 8.54
C PRO A 37 8.38 2.01 7.70
N ALA A 38 8.35 1.73 6.38
CA ALA A 38 7.34 2.24 5.46
C ALA A 38 5.91 1.75 5.79
N ARG A 39 4.97 2.69 5.76
CA ARG A 39 3.56 2.52 6.09
C ARG A 39 2.72 3.28 5.07
N LYS A 40 1.49 2.84 4.88
CA LYS A 40 0.50 3.65 4.18
C LYS A 40 -0.85 3.63 4.88
N HIS A 41 -1.56 4.73 4.75
CA HIS A 41 -2.92 4.88 5.24
C HIS A 41 -3.84 5.21 4.06
N VAL A 42 -4.98 4.52 3.98
CA VAL A 42 -5.97 4.71 2.94
C VAL A 42 -7.27 5.12 3.60
N GLU A 43 -7.78 6.27 3.18
CA GLU A 43 -9.01 6.86 3.70
C GLU A 43 -9.92 7.24 2.54
N ARG A 44 -11.25 7.18 2.78
CA ARG A 44 -12.21 7.80 1.87
C ARG A 44 -12.38 9.25 2.24
N THR A 45 -12.47 10.12 1.24
CA THR A 45 -12.82 11.52 1.48
C THR A 45 -14.26 11.60 2.02
N LEU A 46 -14.54 12.67 2.76
CA LEU A 46 -15.87 12.92 3.31
C LEU A 46 -16.83 13.51 2.27
N ASP A 47 -16.27 14.29 1.35
CA ASP A 47 -16.94 14.98 0.26
C ASP A 47 -17.29 14.03 -0.89
N ASP A 48 -16.39 13.10 -1.24
CA ASP A 48 -16.61 12.09 -2.28
C ASP A 48 -16.23 10.67 -1.82
N PRO A 49 -17.20 9.81 -1.47
CA PRO A 49 -16.96 8.42 -1.08
C PRO A 49 -16.30 7.54 -2.16
N SER A 50 -16.29 8.00 -3.42
CA SER A 50 -15.60 7.35 -4.53
C SER A 50 -14.12 7.71 -4.59
N MET A 51 -13.69 8.78 -3.91
CA MET A 51 -12.31 9.20 -3.86
C MET A 51 -11.57 8.59 -2.66
N LEU A 52 -10.38 8.05 -2.92
CA LEU A 52 -9.47 7.52 -1.90
C LEU A 52 -8.24 8.42 -1.79
N VAL A 53 -7.88 8.76 -0.55
CA VAL A 53 -6.63 9.45 -0.22
C VAL A 53 -5.67 8.40 0.32
N VAL A 54 -4.49 8.30 -0.30
CA VAL A 54 -3.43 7.37 0.10
C VAL A 54 -2.25 8.18 0.66
N THR A 55 -2.11 8.07 1.98
CA THR A 55 -0.99 8.53 2.80
C THR A 55 0.23 7.63 2.75
N TYR A 56 1.41 8.03 2.29
CA TYR A 56 2.63 7.24 2.50
C TYR A 56 3.47 7.86 3.63
N GLU A 57 3.91 7.03 4.57
CA GLU A 57 4.71 7.43 5.73
C GLU A 57 5.95 6.56 5.88
N GLY A 58 7.12 7.20 5.97
CA GLY A 58 8.41 6.54 6.16
C GLY A 58 8.97 5.93 4.87
N ASP A 59 10.30 5.95 4.76
CA ASP A 59 11.00 5.45 3.57
C ASP A 59 11.19 3.93 3.59
N HIS A 60 11.21 3.33 2.41
CA HIS A 60 11.59 1.93 2.26
C HIS A 60 13.09 1.77 2.49
N ASN A 61 13.47 0.86 3.40
CA ASN A 61 14.87 0.51 3.65
C ASN A 61 15.34 -0.68 2.79
N HIS A 62 14.67 -0.93 1.68
CA HIS A 62 14.93 -2.02 0.75
C HIS A 62 14.61 -1.58 -0.66
N ASN A 63 15.27 -2.20 -1.64
CA ASN A 63 14.90 -2.01 -3.03
C ASN A 63 13.46 -2.48 -3.26
N THR A 64 12.77 -1.81 -4.17
CA THR A 64 11.55 -2.35 -4.78
C THR A 64 11.93 -3.72 -5.33
N LEU A 65 11.38 -4.80 -4.78
CA LEU A 65 11.20 -6.02 -5.57
C LEU A 65 10.16 -5.65 -6.62
N SER A 66 10.59 -4.89 -7.61
CA SER A 66 9.70 -4.35 -8.62
C SER A 66 9.06 -5.56 -9.30
N ILE A 67 7.78 -5.46 -9.62
CA ILE A 67 7.14 -6.42 -10.52
C ILE A 67 7.95 -6.54 -11.84
N ALA A 68 8.82 -5.57 -12.17
CA ALA A 68 9.76 -5.68 -13.28
C ALA A 68 10.82 -6.80 -13.09
N GLU A 69 11.27 -7.13 -11.88
CA GLU A 69 12.16 -8.28 -11.68
C GLU A 69 11.42 -9.62 -11.85
N THR A 70 10.14 -9.68 -11.45
CA THR A 70 9.30 -10.87 -11.67
C THR A 70 8.89 -11.01 -13.14
N ALA A 71 8.65 -9.91 -13.85
CA ALA A 71 8.38 -9.91 -15.29
C ALA A 71 9.62 -10.34 -16.11
N ASN A 72 10.83 -9.92 -15.70
CA ASN A 72 12.07 -10.38 -16.34
C ASN A 72 12.31 -11.88 -16.12
N LEU A 73 12.02 -12.41 -14.92
CA LEU A 73 12.15 -13.86 -14.67
C LEU A 73 11.13 -14.71 -15.46
N ILE A 74 9.95 -14.17 -15.79
CA ILE A 74 8.95 -14.88 -16.59
C ILE A 74 9.36 -14.89 -18.08
N LEU A 75 9.99 -13.82 -18.60
CA LEU A 75 10.36 -13.73 -20.02
C LEU A 75 11.59 -14.58 -20.38
N GLU A 76 12.55 -14.75 -19.48
CA GLU A 76 13.76 -15.57 -19.76
C GLU A 76 13.54 -17.08 -19.64
N SER A 77 12.29 -17.51 -19.39
CA SER A 77 11.91 -18.94 -19.35
C SER A 77 11.06 -19.39 -20.54
N SER A 78 10.98 -18.58 -21.61
CA SER A 78 10.32 -18.92 -22.89
C SER A 78 11.32 -19.16 -24.02
#